data_AF-A0A942LDE6-F1
#
_entry.id   AF-A0A942LDE6-F1
#
_cell.length_a   1.000
_cell.length_b   1.000
_cell.length_c   1.000
_cell.angle_alpha   90.00
_cell.angle_beta   90.00
_cell.angle_gamma   90.00
#
_symmetry.space_group_name_H-M   'P 1'
#
loop_
_entity.id
_entity.type
_entity.pdbx_description
1 polymer ?
#
loop_
_entity_poly.entity_id
_entity_poly.type
_entity_poly.pdbx_seq_one_letter_code
_entity_poly.pdbx_strand_id
1 'polypeptide(L)'
;MDHKLQKGLRATVEKKVSEEDTALSFGSGGVKVFATPMMVGIMEKAALMAVDSHLSEGYATVGIHLDIKHLAATPVGMVVRAEAELIEADGLRLKFRVAA
;
A
#
# COMPACT_ATOMS: atom_id res chain seq x y z
N MET A 1 -25.20 -1.78 0.31
CA MET A 1 -23.74 -1.75 0.54
C MET A 1 -23.47 -2.66 1.72
N ASP A 2 -22.61 -3.65 1.54
CA ASP A 2 -22.31 -4.63 2.58
C ASP A 2 -21.95 -3.94 3.89
N HIS A 3 -22.66 -4.29 4.98
CA HIS A 3 -22.44 -3.77 6.33
C HIS A 3 -21.05 -4.15 6.92
N LYS A 4 -20.17 -4.77 6.13
CA LYS A 4 -18.87 -5.32 6.52
C LYS A 4 -17.71 -4.34 6.37
N LEU A 5 -17.81 -3.34 5.48
CA LEU A 5 -16.74 -2.35 5.28
C LEU A 5 -16.94 -1.16 6.22
N GLN A 6 -16.23 -1.15 7.34
CA GLN A 6 -16.37 -0.15 8.38
C GLN A 6 -15.03 0.55 8.65
N LYS A 7 -15.09 1.80 9.10
CA LYS A 7 -13.89 2.57 9.47
C LYS A 7 -13.11 1.83 10.57
N GLY A 8 -11.78 1.94 10.52
CA GLY A 8 -10.88 1.33 11.51
C GLY A 8 -10.35 -0.05 11.12
N LEU A 9 -10.80 -0.63 10.01
CA LEU A 9 -10.14 -1.80 9.42
C LEU A 9 -8.69 -1.46 9.04
N ARG A 10 -7.76 -2.34 9.41
CA ARG A 10 -6.33 -2.10 9.28
C ARG A 10 -5.58 -3.35 8.85
N ALA A 11 -4.49 -3.15 8.12
CA ALA A 11 -3.52 -4.19 7.86
C ALA A 11 -2.11 -3.62 7.74
N THR A 12 -1.13 -4.50 7.90
CA THR A 12 0.30 -4.19 7.83
C THR A 12 0.96 -5.18 6.88
N VAL A 13 1.89 -4.69 6.08
CA VAL A 13 2.69 -5.48 5.15
C VAL A 13 4.15 -5.14 5.35
N GLU A 14 4.99 -6.17 5.48
CA GLU A 14 6.44 -6.00 5.54
C GLU A 14 7.12 -6.56 4.30
N LYS A 15 8.20 -5.89 3.88
CA LYS A 15 9.04 -6.36 2.78
C LYS A 15 10.50 -6.02 3.05
N LYS A 16 11.35 -7.03 2.96
CA LYS A 16 12.80 -6.82 2.90
C LYS A 16 13.16 -6.31 1.51
N VAL A 17 13.85 -5.17 1.44
CA VAL A 17 14.28 -4.54 0.19
C VAL A 17 15.33 -5.43 -0.48
N SER A 18 15.04 -5.89 -1.69
CA SER A 18 15.96 -6.61 -2.58
C SER A 18 16.43 -5.71 -3.73
N GLU A 19 17.40 -6.19 -4.53
CA GLU A 19 17.92 -5.40 -5.66
C GLU A 19 16.84 -5.05 -6.70
N GLU A 20 15.86 -5.94 -6.93
CA GLU A 20 14.71 -5.73 -7.84
C GLU A 20 13.79 -4.59 -7.38
N ASP A 21 13.76 -4.29 -6.09
CA ASP A 21 12.88 -3.25 -5.52
C ASP A 21 13.45 -1.84 -5.64
N THR A 22 14.69 -1.73 -6.11
CA THR A 22 15.40 -0.45 -6.12
C THR A 22 14.89 0.48 -7.20
N ALA A 23 15.02 1.79 -6.97
CA ALA A 23 14.69 2.81 -7.97
C ALA A 23 15.45 2.59 -9.28
N LEU A 24 16.71 2.13 -9.20
CA LEU A 24 17.53 1.74 -10.34
C LEU A 24 16.93 0.57 -11.13
N SER A 25 16.64 -0.55 -10.45
CA SER A 25 16.09 -1.73 -11.11
C SER A 25 14.68 -1.51 -11.66
N PHE A 26 13.86 -0.73 -10.97
CA PHE A 26 12.52 -0.36 -11.42
C PHE A 26 12.57 0.65 -12.59
N GLY A 27 13.64 1.44 -12.71
CA GLY A 27 13.76 2.53 -13.69
C GLY A 27 13.08 3.84 -13.27
N SER A 28 12.78 4.01 -11.97
CA SER A 28 12.20 5.25 -11.42
C SER A 28 13.24 6.24 -10.89
N GLY A 29 14.52 5.84 -10.83
CA GLY A 29 15.64 6.69 -10.41
C GLY A 29 16.99 6.01 -10.61
N GLY A 30 18.09 6.72 -10.34
CA GLY A 30 19.45 6.23 -10.60
C GLY A 30 20.16 5.58 -9.40
N VAL A 31 19.43 5.27 -8.31
CA VAL A 31 20.02 4.88 -7.02
C VAL A 31 19.51 3.53 -6.52
N LYS A 32 20.35 2.80 -5.79
CA LYS A 32 20.05 1.48 -5.20
C LYS A 32 19.34 1.59 -3.84
N VAL A 33 18.20 2.26 -3.83
CA VAL A 33 17.32 2.39 -2.66
C VAL A 33 15.89 2.05 -3.06
N PHE A 34 15.05 1.67 -2.11
CA PHE A 34 13.66 1.28 -2.35
C PHE A 34 12.93 2.32 -3.20
N ALA A 35 12.26 1.88 -4.27
CA ALA A 35 11.64 2.79 -5.22
C ALA A 35 10.31 3.35 -4.69
N THR A 36 9.97 4.59 -5.04
CA THR A 36 8.63 5.15 -4.81
C THR A 36 7.49 4.26 -5.34
N PRO A 37 7.54 3.70 -6.57
CA PRO A 37 6.49 2.79 -7.03
C PRO A 37 6.40 1.50 -6.20
N MET A 38 7.53 1.01 -5.65
CA MET A 38 7.51 -0.15 -4.76
C MET A 38 6.90 0.18 -3.40
N MET A 39 7.14 1.38 -2.88
CA MET A 39 6.47 1.93 -1.68
C MET A 39 4.96 2.03 -1.88
N VAL A 40 4.52 2.56 -3.03
CA VAL A 40 3.10 2.59 -3.39
C VAL A 40 2.51 1.18 -3.42
N GLY A 41 3.18 0.23 -4.09
CA GLY A 41 2.67 -1.13 -4.21
C GLY A 41 2.47 -1.84 -2.87
N ILE A 42 3.36 -1.65 -1.90
CA ILE A 42 3.16 -2.23 -0.54
C ILE A 42 2.07 -1.51 0.26
N MET A 43 1.88 -0.19 0.07
CA MET A 43 0.76 0.54 0.65
C MET A 43 -0.59 0.09 0.07
N GLU A 44 -0.67 -0.10 -1.24
CA GLU A 44 -1.86 -0.65 -1.91
C GLU A 44 -2.16 -2.08 -1.44
N LYS A 45 -1.13 -2.93 -1.30
CA LYS A 45 -1.29 -4.27 -0.74
C LYS A 45 -1.82 -4.24 0.69
N ALA A 46 -1.33 -3.33 1.54
CA ALA A 46 -1.86 -3.16 2.89
C ALA A 46 -3.33 -2.70 2.87
N ALA A 47 -3.70 -1.76 1.99
CA ALA A 47 -5.07 -1.32 1.84
C ALA A 47 -6.01 -2.46 1.39
N LEU A 48 -5.59 -3.26 0.41
CA LEU A 48 -6.32 -4.46 -0.02
C LEU A 48 -6.49 -5.44 1.13
N MET A 49 -5.40 -5.80 1.82
CA MET A 49 -5.44 -6.76 2.94
C MET A 49 -6.34 -6.31 4.09
N ALA A 50 -6.52 -5.00 4.30
CA ALA A 50 -7.42 -4.48 5.32
C ALA A 50 -8.89 -4.78 5.02
N VAL A 51 -9.27 -4.98 3.75
CA VAL A 51 -10.68 -5.06 3.34
C VAL A 51 -11.04 -6.33 2.56
N ASP A 52 -10.08 -7.07 2.02
CA ASP A 52 -10.31 -8.20 1.10
C ASP A 52 -11.28 -9.25 1.67
N SER A 53 -11.08 -9.66 2.92
CA SER A 53 -11.97 -10.63 3.61
C SER A 53 -13.37 -10.11 3.92
N HIS A 54 -13.62 -8.82 3.70
CA HIS A 54 -14.89 -8.13 3.94
C HIS A 54 -15.65 -7.89 2.63
N LEU A 55 -15.01 -8.11 1.48
CA LEU A 55 -15.64 -8.02 0.17
C LEU A 55 -16.56 -9.21 -0.06
N SER A 56 -17.65 -8.97 -0.78
CA SER A 56 -18.49 -10.04 -1.30
C SER A 56 -17.77 -10.82 -2.39
N GLU A 57 -18.17 -12.07 -2.59
CA GLU A 57 -17.64 -12.91 -3.66
C GLU A 57 -17.78 -12.22 -5.03
N GLY A 58 -16.72 -12.28 -5.84
CA GLY A 58 -16.65 -11.63 -7.15
C GLY A 58 -16.33 -10.14 -7.14
N TYR A 59 -16.16 -9.52 -5.96
CA TYR A 59 -15.70 -8.13 -5.84
C TYR A 59 -14.19 -8.04 -5.61
N ALA A 60 -13.59 -6.95 -6.10
CA ALA A 60 -12.20 -6.59 -5.88
C ALA A 60 -12.07 -5.06 -5.75
N THR A 61 -10.90 -4.58 -5.32
CA THR A 61 -10.60 -3.14 -5.24
C THR A 61 -9.63 -2.72 -6.34
N VAL A 62 -9.74 -1.49 -6.81
CA VAL A 62 -8.78 -0.85 -7.71
C VAL A 62 -8.38 0.51 -7.12
N GLY A 63 -7.07 0.78 -7.05
CA GLY A 63 -6.55 2.08 -6.65
C GLY A 63 -6.81 3.13 -7.73
N ILE A 64 -7.41 4.26 -7.35
CA ILE A 64 -7.77 5.35 -8.31
C ILE A 64 -7.11 6.69 -7.98
N HIS A 65 -6.52 6.84 -6.79
CA HIS A 65 -5.88 8.05 -6.33
C HIS A 65 -4.86 7.75 -5.25
N LEU A 66 -3.71 8.40 -5.32
CA LEU A 66 -2.62 8.32 -4.34
C LEU A 66 -2.10 9.73 -4.07
N ASP A 67 -1.97 10.07 -2.78
CA ASP A 67 -1.35 11.29 -2.29
C ASP A 67 -0.36 10.92 -1.19
N ILE A 68 0.92 10.86 -1.55
CA ILE A 68 2.01 10.35 -0.71
C ILE A 68 3.29 11.16 -0.91
N LYS A 69 4.16 11.13 0.10
CA LYS A 69 5.52 11.69 0.05
C LYS A 69 6.52 10.61 0.43
N HIS A 70 7.57 10.46 -0.36
CA HIS A 70 8.70 9.58 -0.05
C HIS A 70 9.76 10.40 0.68
N LEU A 71 9.83 10.28 2.00
CA LEU A 71 10.56 11.22 2.85
C LEU A 71 12.02 10.82 3.11
N ALA A 72 12.33 9.53 3.08
CA ALA A 72 13.65 9.01 3.36
C ALA A 72 13.93 7.79 2.48
N ALA A 73 15.18 7.62 2.07
CA ALA A 73 15.60 6.48 1.27
C ALA A 73 15.85 5.24 2.15
N THR A 74 15.42 4.06 1.69
CA THR A 74 15.63 2.78 2.38
C THR A 74 16.58 1.89 1.56
N PRO A 75 17.80 1.60 2.04
CA PRO A 75 18.77 0.74 1.35
C PRO A 75 18.32 -0.73 1.22
N VAL A 76 18.94 -1.43 0.28
CA VAL A 76 18.83 -2.90 0.13
C VAL A 76 19.18 -3.60 1.44
N GLY A 77 18.41 -4.61 1.80
CA GLY A 77 18.59 -5.42 3.01
C GLY A 77 17.80 -4.93 4.23
N MET A 78 17.32 -3.68 4.25
CA MET A 78 16.41 -3.19 5.28
C MET A 78 14.97 -3.69 5.05
N VAL A 79 14.13 -3.59 6.09
CA VAL A 79 12.71 -3.94 6.02
C VAL A 79 11.89 -2.65 5.97
N VAL A 80 10.98 -2.55 5.01
CA VAL A 80 9.95 -1.52 4.93
C VAL A 80 8.64 -2.11 5.45
N ARG A 81 7.92 -1.35 6.27
CA ARG A 81 6.63 -1.74 6.85
C ARG A 81 5.55 -0.77 6.43
N ALA A 82 4.65 -1.19 5.54
CA ALA A 82 3.48 -0.41 5.17
C ALA A 82 2.29 -0.71 6.07
N GLU A 83 1.55 0.33 6.44
CA GLU A 83 0.30 0.26 7.21
C GLU A 83 -0.81 0.97 6.44
N ALA A 84 -2.02 0.41 6.49
CA ALA A 84 -3.21 1.03 5.93
C ALA A 84 -4.35 0.98 6.95
N GLU A 85 -5.10 2.09 7.06
CA GLU A 85 -6.32 2.20 7.86
C GLU A 85 -7.46 2.72 6.98
N LEU A 86 -8.58 1.99 6.93
CA LEU A 86 -9.81 2.46 6.28
C LEU A 86 -10.42 3.60 7.11
N ILE A 87 -10.39 4.81 6.57
CA ILE A 87 -10.90 6.02 7.25
C ILE A 87 -12.26 6.49 6.73
N GLU A 88 -12.67 6.02 5.55
CA GLU A 88 -13.95 6.31 4.93
C GLU A 88 -14.39 5.16 4.01
N ALA A 89 -15.66 4.79 4.11
CA ALA A 89 -16.34 3.91 3.16
C ALA A 89 -17.62 4.64 2.70
N ASP A 90 -17.59 5.16 1.47
CA ASP A 90 -18.67 5.90 0.83
C ASP A 90 -19.04 5.20 -0.48
N GLY A 91 -20.01 4.30 -0.38
CA GLY A 91 -20.36 3.39 -1.45
C GLY A 91 -19.22 2.51 -1.93
N LEU A 92 -18.86 2.65 -3.21
CA LEU A 92 -17.75 1.90 -3.81
C LEU A 92 -16.41 2.58 -3.55
N ARG A 93 -16.40 3.81 -2.99
CA ARG A 93 -15.19 4.55 -2.69
C ARG A 93 -14.73 4.24 -1.27
N LEU A 94 -13.51 3.71 -1.19
CA LEU A 94 -12.80 3.51 0.06
C LEU A 94 -11.65 4.51 0.14
N LYS A 95 -11.47 5.14 1.30
CA LYS A 95 -10.34 6.05 1.56
C LYS A 95 -9.49 5.48 2.68
N PHE A 96 -8.19 5.44 2.45
CA PHE A 96 -7.22 4.91 3.39
C PHE A 96 -6.26 6.01 3.86
N ARG A 97 -5.88 5.95 5.13
CA ARG A 97 -4.63 6.56 5.60
C ARG A 97 -3.54 5.51 5.46
N VAL A 98 -2.43 5.87 4.84
CA VAL A 98 -1.30 4.96 4.63
C VAL A 98 0.02 5.56 5.12
N ALA A 99 0.94 4.71 5.54
CA ALA A 99 2.32 5.05 5.90
C ALA A 99 3.23 3.87 5.57
N ALA A 100 4.50 4.14 5.25
CA ALA A 100 5.53 3.12 5.02
C ALA A 100 6.92 3.64 5.38
#